data_AF-V9F521-F1
#
_entry.id   AF-V9F521-F1
#
_cell.length_a   1.000
_cell.length_b   1.000
_cell.length_c   1.000
_cell.angle_alpha   90.00
_cell.angle_beta   90.00
_cell.angle_gamma   90.00
#
_symmetry.space_group_name_H-M   'P 1'
#
loop_
_entity.id
_entity.type
_entity.pdbx_description
1 polymer ?
#
loop_
_entity_poly.entity_id
_entity_poly.type
_entity_poly.pdbx_seq_one_letter_code
_entity_poly.pdbx_strand_id
1 'polypeptide(L)'
;MMEAIQIRQRGFVLREDHDIFFYDYQSLAPDVENIKELVEAISSILGTGKEEGQLGKTNVFLKRAMAFKLRKLEVLRCKSAAPAIQKWVRNMARAEAAIKSKRRHASFKYQRMRADYRLQNDKAVVVQKIALCNLVRRRDLLHSFGDMGPKELDTNIAEMEKAIEDAAKQLEVLQEACKNVKEDLNELEPEELDERIHAMETTIAEAMAARDFGKCGDLQVSLDAHVSARKKKQIPEELDAEIEKLNEKLHNLMTKKQFDKCAQLHKDIDVLKRKRA
;
A
#
# COMPACT_ATOMS: atom_id res chain seq x y z
N MET A 1 52.59 75.35 6.05
CA MET A 1 52.11 73.97 5.81
C MET A 1 52.66 72.97 6.86
N MET A 2 53.95 73.03 7.20
CA MET A 2 54.57 72.20 8.26
C MET A 2 53.94 72.37 9.65
N GLU A 3 53.60 73.59 10.08
CA GLU A 3 53.01 73.84 11.41
C GLU A 3 51.62 73.23 11.57
N ALA A 4 50.77 73.29 10.54
CA ALA A 4 49.45 72.65 10.54
C ALA A 4 49.56 71.12 10.64
N ILE A 5 50.60 70.52 10.04
CA ILE A 5 50.88 69.09 10.17
C ILE A 5 51.36 68.77 11.60
N GLN A 6 52.24 69.59 12.18
CA GLN A 6 52.70 69.41 13.56
C GLN A 6 51.57 69.55 14.58
N ILE A 7 50.65 70.51 14.41
CA ILE A 7 49.46 70.66 15.28
C ILE A 7 48.53 69.45 15.15
N ARG A 8 48.36 68.89 13.95
CA ARG A 8 47.56 67.66 13.75
C ARG A 8 48.24 66.38 14.26
N GLN A 9 49.57 66.33 14.27
CA GLN A 9 50.33 65.17 14.79
C GLN A 9 50.41 65.17 16.32
N ARG A 10 50.53 66.36 16.94
CA ARG A 10 50.58 66.50 18.41
C ARG A 10 49.19 66.61 19.05
N GLY A 11 48.19 67.07 18.30
CA GLY A 11 46.82 67.27 18.78
C GLY A 11 45.87 66.10 18.57
N PHE A 12 44.66 66.23 19.13
CA PHE A 12 43.56 65.28 18.97
C PHE A 12 42.82 65.53 17.65
N VAL A 13 42.90 64.54 16.76
CA VAL A 13 42.33 64.63 15.40
C VAL A 13 40.85 64.27 15.38
N LEU A 14 40.44 63.32 16.22
CA LEU A 14 39.04 62.90 16.32
C LEU A 14 38.36 63.62 17.48
N ARG A 15 37.16 64.14 17.24
CA ARG A 15 36.31 64.79 18.24
C ARG A 15 34.90 64.30 18.00
N GLU A 16 34.38 63.51 18.92
CA GLU A 16 33.03 62.95 18.84
C GLU A 16 32.25 63.40 20.07
N ASP A 17 30.97 63.70 19.90
CA ASP A 17 30.09 64.05 21.01
C ASP A 17 29.90 62.86 21.94
N HIS A 18 29.65 63.12 23.22
CA HIS A 18 29.53 62.06 24.23
C HIS A 18 28.49 61.01 23.87
N ASP A 19 27.31 61.43 23.44
CA ASP A 19 26.22 60.50 23.11
C ASP A 19 26.59 59.61 21.92
N ILE A 20 27.12 60.20 20.85
CA ILE A 20 27.53 59.47 19.64
C ILE A 20 28.62 58.46 19.99
N PHE A 21 29.64 58.91 20.71
CA PHE A 21 30.74 58.04 21.13
C PHE A 21 30.26 56.90 22.03
N PHE A 22 29.31 57.18 22.93
CA PHE A 22 28.77 56.17 23.81
C PHE A 22 28.01 55.09 23.02
N TYR A 23 27.08 55.48 22.15
CA TYR A 23 26.28 54.51 21.38
C TYR A 23 27.12 53.67 20.41
N ASP A 24 28.10 54.28 19.72
CA ASP A 24 28.93 53.57 18.74
C ASP A 24 29.80 52.50 19.42
N TYR A 25 30.35 52.81 20.61
CA TYR A 25 31.33 51.94 21.26
C TYR A 25 30.81 51.18 22.50
N GLN A 26 29.54 51.35 22.88
CA GLN A 26 28.91 50.58 23.97
C GLN A 26 29.03 49.06 23.75
N SER A 27 29.03 48.62 22.49
CA SER A 27 29.19 47.21 22.12
C SER A 27 30.51 46.57 22.60
N LEU A 28 31.52 47.38 22.88
CA LEU A 28 32.82 46.94 23.40
C LEU A 28 32.76 46.59 24.88
N ALA A 29 31.97 47.33 25.65
CA ALA A 29 31.80 47.18 27.09
C ALA A 29 30.30 47.36 27.45
N PRO A 30 29.48 46.31 27.27
CA PRO A 30 28.03 46.42 27.44
C PRO A 30 27.58 46.63 28.89
N ASP A 31 28.43 46.33 29.86
CA ASP A 31 28.14 46.44 31.30
C ASP A 31 28.23 47.89 31.82
N VAL A 32 28.61 48.83 30.95
CA VAL A 32 28.91 50.21 31.32
C VAL A 32 27.70 51.12 31.08
N GLU A 33 27.39 51.97 32.05
CA GLU A 33 26.28 52.92 31.98
C GLU A 33 26.75 54.36 31.67
N ASN A 34 27.99 54.70 32.03
CA ASN A 34 28.53 56.07 31.93
C ASN A 34 29.65 56.19 30.90
N ILE A 35 29.76 57.36 30.25
CA ILE A 35 30.83 57.60 29.27
C ILE A 35 32.23 57.57 29.88
N LYS A 36 32.38 57.99 31.14
CA LYS A 36 33.67 57.94 31.85
C LYS A 36 34.15 56.52 32.01
N GLU A 37 33.28 55.64 32.48
CA GLU A 37 33.52 54.21 32.63
C GLU A 37 33.81 53.57 31.27
N LEU A 38 33.16 54.02 30.18
CA LEU A 38 33.36 53.45 28.84
C LEU A 38 34.76 53.80 28.33
N VAL A 39 35.18 55.06 28.49
CA VAL A 39 36.53 55.50 28.11
C VAL A 39 37.60 54.82 28.96
N GLU A 40 37.34 54.58 30.25
CA GLU A 40 38.25 53.81 31.12
C GLU A 40 38.34 52.34 30.72
N ALA A 41 37.21 51.70 30.42
CA ALA A 41 37.16 50.32 29.92
C ALA A 41 37.92 50.17 28.60
N ILE A 42 37.69 51.09 27.65
CA ILE A 42 38.41 51.13 26.37
C ILE A 42 39.91 51.33 26.59
N SER A 43 40.30 52.23 27.49
CA SER A 43 41.71 52.49 27.81
C SER A 43 42.39 51.27 28.42
N SER A 44 41.67 50.52 29.27
CA SER A 44 42.11 49.25 29.83
C SER A 44 42.29 48.17 28.74
N ILE A 45 41.30 48.02 27.85
CA ILE A 45 41.33 47.06 26.73
C ILE A 45 42.50 47.33 25.77
N LEU A 46 42.77 48.60 25.47
CA LEU A 46 43.82 49.01 24.54
C LEU A 46 45.20 49.16 25.19
N GLY A 47 45.28 49.11 26.53
CA GLY A 47 46.51 49.37 27.29
C GLY A 47 47.07 50.78 27.06
N THR A 48 46.21 51.75 26.75
CA THR A 48 46.61 53.11 26.40
C THR A 48 46.55 54.04 27.61
N GLY A 49 47.59 54.85 27.79
CA GLY A 49 47.63 55.89 28.84
C GLY A 49 46.72 57.09 28.52
N LYS A 50 46.54 57.98 29.52
CA LYS A 50 45.74 59.22 29.43
C LYS A 50 46.21 60.22 28.36
N GLU A 51 47.33 59.95 27.70
CA GLU A 51 47.88 60.81 26.64
C GLU A 51 47.29 60.54 25.25
N GLU A 52 46.66 59.39 25.03
CA GLU A 52 46.08 59.05 23.72
C GLU A 52 44.65 59.55 23.53
N GLY A 53 43.95 59.81 24.64
CA GLY A 53 42.58 60.32 24.64
C GLY A 53 42.29 61.21 25.84
N GLN A 54 41.46 62.23 25.63
CA GLN A 54 41.01 63.16 26.67
C GLN A 54 39.49 63.30 26.64
N LEU A 55 38.87 63.27 27.81
CA LEU A 55 37.45 63.56 27.98
C LEU A 55 37.25 65.07 28.19
N GLY A 56 36.56 65.74 27.27
CA GLY A 56 36.12 67.13 27.43
C GLY A 56 34.75 67.23 28.11
N LYS A 57 34.20 68.45 28.18
CA LYS A 57 32.87 68.69 28.77
C LYS A 57 31.73 68.07 27.95
N THR A 58 31.83 68.12 26.62
CA THR A 58 30.80 67.68 25.67
C THR A 58 31.30 66.63 24.67
N ASN A 59 32.63 66.55 24.48
CA ASN A 59 33.24 65.76 23.42
C ASN A 59 34.35 64.86 23.97
N VAL A 60 34.58 63.74 23.30
CA VAL A 60 35.73 62.85 23.48
C VAL A 60 36.77 63.20 22.42
N PHE A 61 38.00 63.39 22.86
CA PHE A 61 39.13 63.76 22.01
C PHE A 61 40.08 62.58 21.89
N LEU A 62 40.34 62.11 20.67
CA LEU A 62 41.22 60.96 20.43
C LEU A 62 42.32 61.28 19.42
N LYS A 63 43.52 60.73 19.67
CA LYS A 63 44.59 60.68 18.67
C LYS A 63 44.20 59.74 17.53
N ARG A 64 44.70 60.02 16.33
CA ARG A 64 44.39 59.24 15.12
C ARG A 64 44.65 57.74 15.27
N ALA A 65 45.76 57.36 15.91
CA ALA A 65 46.12 55.96 16.12
C ALA A 65 45.11 55.22 17.01
N MET A 66 44.71 55.85 18.12
CA MET A 66 43.71 55.30 19.05
C MET A 66 42.35 55.19 18.39
N ALA A 67 41.91 56.22 17.67
CA ALA A 67 40.65 56.18 16.90
C ALA A 67 40.62 55.03 15.87
N PHE A 68 41.72 54.80 15.16
CA PHE A 68 41.80 53.70 14.20
C PHE A 68 41.76 52.32 14.88
N LYS A 69 42.47 52.16 16.01
CA LYS A 69 42.41 50.93 16.82
C LYS A 69 41.00 50.68 17.31
N LEU A 70 40.31 51.71 17.81
CA LEU A 70 38.97 51.62 18.37
C LEU A 70 37.95 51.14 17.33
N ARG A 71 37.88 51.77 16.15
CA ARG A 71 37.02 51.33 15.04
C ARG A 71 37.32 49.90 14.61
N LYS A 72 38.60 49.52 14.57
CA LYS A 72 38.98 48.14 14.22
C LYS A 72 38.51 47.15 15.29
N LEU A 73 38.55 47.53 16.56
CA LEU A 73 38.14 46.70 17.69
C LEU A 73 36.63 46.47 17.70
N GLU A 74 35.84 47.50 17.40
CA GLU A 74 34.38 47.40 17.22
C GLU A 74 34.02 46.37 16.15
N VAL A 75 34.62 46.47 14.97
CA VAL A 75 34.38 45.51 13.87
C VAL A 75 34.76 44.08 14.28
N LEU A 76 35.87 43.91 15.00
CA LEU A 76 36.29 42.60 15.51
C LEU A 76 35.34 42.06 16.57
N ARG A 77 34.77 42.93 17.42
CA ARG A 77 33.77 42.56 18.41
C ARG A 77 32.50 42.04 17.75
N CYS A 78 31.98 42.73 16.74
CA CYS A 78 30.82 42.26 15.97
C CYS A 78 31.09 40.91 15.28
N LYS A 79 32.26 40.78 14.64
CA LYS A 79 32.66 39.53 13.96
C LYS A 79 32.85 38.35 14.92
N SER A 80 33.32 38.59 16.13
CA SER A 80 33.48 37.55 17.15
C SER A 80 32.17 37.19 17.86
N ALA A 81 31.27 38.15 18.05
CA ALA A 81 29.96 37.93 18.67
C ALA A 81 29.01 37.13 17.75
N ALA A 82 29.06 37.37 16.44
CA ALA A 82 28.14 36.74 15.49
C ALA A 82 28.17 35.19 15.53
N PRO A 83 29.33 34.50 15.51
CA PRO A 83 29.40 33.05 15.66
C PRO A 83 28.84 32.53 16.99
N ALA A 84 29.04 33.27 18.08
CA ALA A 84 28.52 32.90 19.40
C ALA A 84 26.99 32.94 19.42
N ILE A 85 26.40 34.03 18.90
CA ILE A 85 24.95 34.19 18.77
C ILE A 85 24.38 33.12 17.83
N GLN A 86 24.99 32.90 16.67
CA GLN A 86 24.57 31.86 15.72
C GLN A 86 24.64 30.45 16.32
N LYS A 87 25.66 30.16 17.13
CA LYS A 87 25.77 28.87 17.84
C LYS A 87 24.65 28.72 18.86
N TRP A 88 24.36 29.78 19.62
CA TRP A 88 23.27 29.78 20.61
C TRP A 88 21.90 29.55 19.95
N VAL A 89 21.57 30.30 18.90
CA VAL A 89 20.30 30.14 18.14
C VAL A 89 20.18 28.73 17.57
N ARG A 90 21.25 28.20 16.94
CA ARG A 90 21.23 26.82 16.41
C ARG A 90 21.03 25.77 17.51
N ASN A 91 21.60 25.97 18.68
CA ASN A 91 21.43 25.06 19.81
C ASN A 91 19.99 25.09 20.35
N MET A 92 19.37 26.27 20.44
CA MET A 92 17.96 26.39 20.80
C MET A 92 17.05 25.67 19.79
N ALA A 93 17.25 25.89 18.50
CA ALA A 93 16.48 25.22 17.45
C ALA A 93 16.63 23.69 17.49
N ARG A 94 17.84 23.19 17.76
CA ARG A 94 18.09 21.74 17.96
C ARG A 94 17.37 21.19 19.19
N ALA A 95 17.39 21.92 20.30
CA ALA A 95 16.69 21.51 21.51
C ALA A 95 15.17 21.43 21.29
N GLU A 96 14.60 22.42 20.62
CA GLU A 96 13.17 22.44 20.28
C GLU A 96 12.79 21.29 19.34
N ALA A 97 13.60 21.05 18.30
CA ALA A 97 13.40 19.93 17.38
C ALA A 97 13.45 18.57 18.10
N ALA A 98 14.35 18.41 19.06
CA ALA A 98 14.44 17.20 19.88
C ALA A 98 13.21 17.00 20.78
N ILE A 99 12.64 18.06 21.35
CA ILE A 99 11.39 17.98 22.11
C ILE A 99 10.24 17.57 21.20
N LYS A 100 10.14 18.17 20.01
CA LYS A 100 9.10 17.86 19.02
C LYS A 100 9.18 16.41 18.54
N SER A 101 10.39 15.89 18.29
CA SER A 101 10.59 14.51 17.88
C SER A 101 10.21 13.53 19.00
N LYS A 102 10.61 13.80 20.25
CA LYS A 102 10.21 12.99 21.42
C LYS A 102 8.69 12.94 21.58
N ARG A 103 7.99 14.07 21.47
CA ARG A 103 6.51 14.14 21.54
C ARG A 103 5.86 13.30 20.44
N ARG A 104 6.35 13.40 19.19
CA ARG A 104 5.84 12.59 18.06
C ARG A 104 6.03 11.10 18.30
N HIS A 105 7.21 10.69 18.75
CA HIS A 105 7.50 9.28 19.05
C HIS A 105 6.58 8.72 20.15
N ALA A 106 6.37 9.49 21.22
CA ALA A 106 5.47 9.11 22.30
C ALA A 106 4.02 8.96 21.81
N SER A 107 3.53 9.91 21.01
CA SER A 107 2.20 9.85 20.40
C SER A 107 2.04 8.62 19.49
N PHE A 108 3.02 8.34 18.63
CA PHE A 108 3.02 7.18 17.75
C PHE A 108 2.99 5.87 18.53
N LYS A 109 3.82 5.74 19.58
CA LYS A 109 3.81 4.57 20.48
C LYS A 109 2.43 4.35 21.10
N TYR A 110 1.80 5.42 21.60
CA TYR A 110 0.47 5.34 22.20
C TYR A 110 -0.61 4.94 21.18
N GLN A 111 -0.57 5.50 19.98
CA GLN A 111 -1.50 5.14 18.91
C GLN A 111 -1.38 3.67 18.51
N ARG A 112 -0.15 3.16 18.39
CA ARG A 112 0.12 1.74 18.11
C ARG A 112 -0.44 0.84 19.21
N MET A 113 -0.11 1.13 20.47
CA MET A 113 -0.64 0.39 21.62
C MET A 113 -2.19 0.36 21.60
N ARG A 114 -2.82 1.50 21.35
CA ARG A 114 -4.29 1.60 21.26
C ARG A 114 -4.87 0.80 20.07
N ALA A 115 -4.16 0.72 18.94
CA ALA A 115 -4.57 -0.10 17.81
C ALA A 115 -4.48 -1.60 18.14
N ASP A 116 -3.38 -2.01 18.80
CA ASP A 116 -3.18 -3.40 19.21
C ASP A 116 -4.26 -3.85 20.20
N TYR A 117 -4.62 -3.02 21.19
CA TYR A 117 -5.72 -3.30 22.11
C TYR A 117 -7.08 -3.43 21.40
N ARG A 118 -7.35 -2.59 20.40
CA ARG A 118 -8.60 -2.70 19.62
C ARG A 118 -8.65 -4.03 18.87
N LEU A 119 -7.57 -4.41 18.20
CA LEU A 119 -7.48 -5.69 17.50
C LEU A 119 -7.66 -6.89 18.44
N GLN A 120 -7.09 -6.83 19.64
CA GLN A 120 -7.29 -7.88 20.65
C GLN A 120 -8.74 -7.96 21.11
N ASN A 121 -9.38 -6.81 21.37
CA ASN A 121 -10.80 -6.77 21.74
C ASN A 121 -11.69 -7.32 20.61
N ASP A 122 -11.45 -6.94 19.36
CA ASP A 122 -12.22 -7.44 18.21
C ASP A 122 -12.12 -8.97 18.10
N LYS A 123 -10.90 -9.52 18.25
CA LYS A 123 -10.68 -10.97 18.29
C LYS A 123 -11.41 -11.63 19.47
N ALA A 124 -11.34 -11.04 20.66
CA ALA A 124 -12.01 -11.55 21.85
C ALA A 124 -13.53 -11.58 21.67
N VAL A 125 -14.12 -10.55 21.07
CA VAL A 125 -15.56 -10.47 20.76
C VAL A 125 -15.97 -11.59 19.79
N VAL A 126 -15.18 -11.87 18.76
CA VAL A 126 -15.46 -12.98 17.82
C VAL A 126 -15.45 -14.32 18.55
N VAL A 127 -14.42 -14.58 19.37
CA VAL A 127 -14.32 -15.82 20.16
C VAL A 127 -15.49 -15.94 21.13
N GLN A 128 -15.83 -14.88 21.86
CA GLN A 128 -16.97 -14.85 22.76
C GLN A 128 -18.28 -15.14 22.03
N LYS A 129 -18.49 -14.54 20.85
CA LYS A 129 -19.69 -14.78 20.03
C LYS A 129 -19.79 -16.24 19.59
N ILE A 130 -18.69 -16.84 19.12
CA ILE A 130 -18.65 -18.26 18.74
C ILE A 130 -18.95 -19.16 19.94
N ALA A 131 -18.32 -18.89 21.09
CA ALA A 131 -18.52 -19.66 22.30
C ALA A 131 -19.99 -19.59 22.78
N LEU A 132 -20.58 -18.39 22.79
CA LEU A 132 -21.98 -18.18 23.13
C LEU A 132 -22.92 -18.91 22.14
N CYS A 133 -22.68 -18.80 20.84
CA CYS A 133 -23.47 -19.54 19.84
C CYS A 133 -23.38 -21.06 20.03
N ASN A 134 -22.20 -21.59 20.35
CA ASN A 134 -22.03 -23.02 20.62
C ASN A 134 -22.75 -23.45 21.89
N LEU A 135 -22.73 -22.63 22.95
CA LEU A 135 -23.48 -22.90 24.18
C LEU A 135 -24.98 -22.93 23.93
N VAL A 136 -25.51 -21.95 23.17
CA VAL A 136 -26.93 -21.91 22.80
C VAL A 136 -27.31 -23.11 21.94
N ARG A 137 -26.53 -23.44 20.90
CA ARG A 137 -26.78 -24.63 20.07
C ARG A 137 -26.75 -25.92 20.87
N ARG A 138 -25.80 -26.08 21.80
CA ARG A 138 -25.79 -27.26 22.69
C ARG A 138 -27.04 -27.31 23.56
N ARG A 139 -27.46 -26.18 24.13
CA ARG A 139 -28.70 -26.12 24.92
C ARG A 139 -29.92 -26.47 24.06
N ASP A 140 -30.05 -25.89 22.88
CA ASP A 140 -31.24 -26.01 22.02
C ASP A 140 -31.30 -27.38 21.29
N LEU A 141 -30.16 -27.93 20.85
CA LEU A 141 -30.07 -29.30 20.32
C LEU A 141 -30.40 -30.35 21.38
N LEU A 142 -30.02 -30.11 22.64
CA LEU A 142 -30.45 -30.96 23.74
C LEU A 142 -31.87 -30.63 24.23
N HIS A 143 -32.49 -29.52 23.80
CA HIS A 143 -33.81 -29.14 24.30
C HIS A 143 -34.91 -30.07 23.78
N SER A 144 -34.80 -30.56 22.54
CA SER A 144 -35.68 -31.61 22.02
C SER A 144 -35.55 -32.94 22.77
N PHE A 145 -34.48 -33.12 23.54
CA PHE A 145 -34.20 -34.32 24.34
C PHE A 145 -34.15 -34.04 25.85
N GLY A 146 -34.50 -32.82 26.28
CA GLY A 146 -34.26 -32.35 27.65
C GLY A 146 -35.18 -33.00 28.68
N ASP A 147 -36.37 -33.43 28.25
CA ASP A 147 -37.39 -34.08 29.09
C ASP A 147 -37.44 -35.60 28.90
N MET A 148 -36.65 -36.15 27.97
CA MET A 148 -36.66 -37.59 27.67
C MET A 148 -35.71 -38.38 28.57
N GLY A 149 -36.21 -39.49 29.11
CA GLY A 149 -35.41 -40.41 29.91
C GLY A 149 -34.42 -41.23 29.07
N PRO A 150 -33.37 -41.83 29.65
CA PRO A 150 -32.36 -42.60 28.91
C PRO A 150 -32.94 -43.71 28.02
N LYS A 151 -33.98 -44.40 28.51
CA LYS A 151 -34.64 -45.48 27.76
C LYS A 151 -35.44 -44.98 26.56
N GLU A 152 -36.04 -43.79 26.66
CA GLU A 152 -36.82 -43.17 25.58
C GLU A 152 -35.90 -42.63 24.48
N LEU A 153 -34.70 -42.20 24.86
CA LEU A 153 -33.64 -41.84 23.92
C LEU A 153 -33.15 -43.07 23.15
N ASP A 154 -32.89 -44.18 23.84
CA ASP A 154 -32.44 -45.42 23.21
C ASP A 154 -33.48 -45.96 22.19
N THR A 155 -34.78 -45.86 22.51
CA THR A 155 -35.84 -46.27 21.57
C THR A 155 -35.90 -45.38 20.34
N ASN A 156 -35.78 -44.06 20.51
CA ASN A 156 -35.79 -43.12 19.37
C ASN A 156 -34.55 -43.27 18.48
N ILE A 157 -33.39 -43.56 19.07
CA ILE A 157 -32.17 -43.84 18.31
C ILE A 157 -32.37 -45.09 17.45
N ALA A 158 -32.90 -46.17 18.03
CA ALA A 158 -33.16 -47.41 17.28
C ALA A 158 -34.19 -47.21 16.15
N GLU A 159 -35.21 -46.38 16.35
CA GLU A 159 -36.17 -46.03 15.31
C GLU A 159 -35.54 -45.22 14.16
N MET A 160 -34.68 -44.25 14.48
CA MET A 160 -33.95 -43.47 13.48
C MET A 160 -32.95 -44.33 12.69
N GLU A 161 -32.21 -45.22 13.36
CA GLU A 161 -31.28 -46.15 12.70
C GLU A 161 -31.99 -47.04 11.69
N LYS A 162 -33.15 -47.57 12.06
CA LYS A 162 -33.98 -48.39 11.17
C LYS A 162 -34.48 -47.59 9.95
N ALA A 163 -34.93 -46.35 10.16
CA ALA A 163 -35.39 -45.49 9.07
C ALA A 163 -34.26 -45.18 8.07
N ILE A 164 -33.03 -44.99 8.55
CA ILE A 164 -31.86 -44.78 7.70
C ILE A 164 -31.55 -46.05 6.89
N GLU A 165 -31.62 -47.22 7.52
CA GLU A 165 -31.38 -48.50 6.84
C GLU A 165 -32.42 -48.75 5.72
N ASP A 166 -33.70 -48.45 5.98
CA ASP A 166 -34.77 -48.59 4.99
C ASP A 166 -34.61 -47.59 3.84
N ALA A 167 -34.20 -46.35 4.12
CA ALA A 167 -33.92 -45.35 3.08
C ALA A 167 -32.71 -45.75 2.21
N ALA A 168 -31.67 -46.35 2.80
CA ALA A 168 -30.52 -46.85 2.05
C ALA A 168 -30.91 -47.97 1.08
N LYS A 169 -31.77 -48.91 1.52
CA LYS A 169 -32.30 -49.98 0.66
C LYS A 169 -33.13 -49.42 -0.50
N GLN A 170 -33.95 -48.40 -0.26
CA GLN A 170 -34.73 -47.75 -1.32
C GLN A 170 -33.83 -47.08 -2.36
N LEU A 171 -32.74 -46.43 -1.93
CA LEU A 171 -31.76 -45.84 -2.85
C LEU A 171 -31.07 -46.90 -3.71
N GLU A 172 -30.73 -48.06 -3.14
CA GLU A 172 -30.13 -49.16 -3.89
C GLU A 172 -31.09 -49.69 -4.97
N VAL A 173 -32.37 -49.89 -4.63
CA VAL A 173 -33.42 -50.28 -5.59
C VAL A 173 -33.58 -49.24 -6.72
N LEU A 174 -33.56 -47.95 -6.39
CA LEU A 174 -33.65 -46.89 -7.39
C LEU A 174 -32.40 -46.85 -8.29
N GLN A 175 -31.21 -47.07 -7.75
CA GLN A 175 -29.99 -47.15 -8.53
C GLN A 175 -29.98 -48.36 -9.48
N GLU A 176 -30.50 -49.51 -9.06
CA GLU A 176 -30.69 -50.68 -9.92
C GLU A 176 -31.72 -50.43 -11.02
N ALA A 177 -32.80 -49.71 -10.71
CA ALA A 177 -33.78 -49.30 -11.71
C ALA A 177 -33.17 -48.35 -12.75
N CYS A 178 -32.33 -47.41 -12.34
CA CYS A 178 -31.66 -46.46 -13.25
C CYS A 178 -30.70 -47.16 -14.23
N LYS A 179 -30.01 -48.24 -13.83
CA LYS A 179 -29.11 -48.98 -14.74
C LYS A 179 -29.82 -49.58 -15.97
N ASN A 180 -31.13 -49.79 -15.89
CA ASN A 180 -31.93 -50.43 -16.94
C ASN A 180 -32.65 -49.43 -17.86
N VAL A 181 -32.58 -48.13 -17.58
CA VAL A 181 -33.15 -47.07 -18.41
C VAL A 181 -32.07 -46.59 -19.39
N LYS A 182 -32.36 -46.61 -20.70
CA LYS A 182 -31.49 -45.97 -21.69
C LYS A 182 -31.51 -44.45 -21.42
N GLU A 183 -30.37 -43.88 -21.05
CA GLU A 183 -30.24 -42.44 -20.84
C GLU A 183 -30.61 -41.69 -22.13
N ASP A 184 -31.58 -40.78 -22.05
CA ASP A 184 -31.90 -39.88 -23.15
C ASP A 184 -30.79 -38.83 -23.28
N LEU A 185 -29.89 -39.05 -24.26
CA LEU A 185 -28.73 -38.18 -24.54
C LEU A 185 -29.08 -36.71 -24.79
N ASN A 186 -30.36 -36.39 -25.04
CA ASN A 186 -30.85 -35.04 -25.21
C ASN A 186 -31.09 -34.30 -23.89
N GLU A 187 -31.09 -34.97 -22.74
CA GLU A 187 -31.30 -34.35 -21.42
C GLU A 187 -30.00 -33.87 -20.76
N LEU A 188 -28.85 -34.40 -21.20
CA LEU A 188 -27.52 -34.06 -20.67
C LEU A 188 -27.11 -32.62 -20.98
N GLU A 189 -26.49 -31.94 -20.02
CA GLU A 189 -25.96 -30.60 -20.26
C GLU A 189 -24.80 -30.61 -21.27
N PRO A 190 -24.57 -29.50 -22.01
CA PRO A 190 -23.49 -29.43 -23.01
C PRO A 190 -22.10 -29.76 -22.43
N GLU A 191 -21.84 -29.36 -21.18
CA GLU A 191 -20.58 -29.62 -20.47
C GLU A 191 -20.41 -31.11 -20.14
N GLU A 192 -21.46 -31.77 -19.65
CA GLU A 192 -21.45 -33.21 -19.37
C GLU A 192 -21.28 -34.05 -20.65
N LEU A 193 -21.82 -33.56 -21.78
CA LEU A 193 -21.59 -34.18 -23.09
C LEU A 193 -20.12 -34.03 -23.53
N ASP A 194 -19.48 -32.89 -23.27
CA ASP A 194 -18.08 -32.63 -23.63
C ASP A 194 -17.12 -33.50 -22.77
N GLU A 195 -17.37 -33.64 -21.48
CA GLU A 195 -16.61 -34.53 -20.60
C GLU A 195 -16.73 -36.00 -21.03
N ARG A 196 -17.93 -36.45 -21.38
CA ARG A 196 -18.18 -37.83 -21.85
C ARG A 196 -17.55 -38.08 -23.22
N ILE A 197 -17.60 -37.10 -24.14
CA ILE A 197 -16.93 -37.16 -25.44
C ILE A 197 -15.41 -37.33 -25.23
N HIS A 198 -14.81 -36.50 -24.37
CA HIS A 198 -13.38 -36.59 -24.09
C HIS A 198 -13.01 -37.94 -23.44
N ALA A 199 -13.79 -38.41 -22.47
CA ALA A 199 -13.58 -39.73 -21.88
C ALA A 199 -13.67 -40.84 -22.94
N MET A 200 -14.68 -40.81 -23.82
CA MET A 200 -14.80 -41.79 -24.90
C MET A 200 -13.62 -41.71 -25.89
N GLU A 201 -13.18 -40.52 -26.28
CA GLU A 201 -12.00 -40.34 -27.14
C GLU A 201 -10.73 -40.92 -26.50
N THR A 202 -10.54 -40.73 -25.19
CA THR A 202 -9.41 -41.36 -24.46
C THR A 202 -9.51 -42.88 -24.45
N THR A 203 -10.70 -43.45 -24.21
CA THR A 203 -10.87 -44.91 -24.25
C THR A 203 -10.71 -45.49 -25.65
N ILE A 204 -11.09 -44.77 -26.70
CA ILE A 204 -10.84 -45.17 -28.10
C ILE A 204 -9.34 -45.12 -28.39
N ALA A 205 -8.62 -44.09 -27.93
CA ALA A 205 -7.17 -44.01 -28.07
C ALA A 205 -6.45 -45.17 -27.36
N GLU A 206 -6.90 -45.55 -26.17
CA GLU A 206 -6.39 -46.70 -25.42
C GLU A 206 -6.72 -48.03 -26.13
N ALA A 207 -7.94 -48.21 -26.63
CA ALA A 207 -8.35 -49.38 -27.40
C ALA A 207 -7.58 -49.49 -28.74
N MET A 208 -7.28 -48.36 -29.39
CA MET A 208 -6.41 -48.30 -30.57
C MET A 208 -4.97 -48.72 -30.24
N ALA A 209 -4.44 -48.30 -29.09
CA ALA A 209 -3.13 -48.73 -28.61
C ALA A 209 -3.09 -50.23 -28.28
N ALA A 210 -4.19 -50.77 -27.75
CA ALA A 210 -4.37 -52.20 -27.46
C ALA A 210 -4.69 -53.07 -28.70
N ARG A 211 -4.88 -52.46 -29.88
CA ARG A 211 -5.29 -53.12 -31.15
C ARG A 211 -6.65 -53.83 -31.10
N ASP A 212 -7.53 -53.40 -30.20
CA ASP A 212 -8.89 -53.94 -30.05
C ASP A 212 -9.87 -53.22 -31.01
N PHE A 213 -9.74 -53.47 -32.31
CA PHE A 213 -10.49 -52.74 -33.35
C PHE A 213 -12.01 -52.94 -33.29
N GLY A 214 -12.48 -54.06 -32.71
CA GLY A 214 -13.91 -54.29 -32.50
C GLY A 214 -14.52 -53.30 -31.50
N LYS A 215 -13.85 -53.12 -30.36
CA LYS A 215 -14.27 -52.14 -29.33
C LYS A 215 -14.17 -50.71 -29.85
N CYS A 216 -13.15 -50.40 -30.66
CA CYS A 216 -13.06 -49.10 -31.30
C CYS A 216 -14.28 -48.83 -32.20
N GLY A 217 -14.73 -49.82 -32.97
CA GLY A 217 -15.93 -49.68 -33.81
C GLY A 217 -17.19 -49.38 -33.01
N ASP A 218 -17.43 -50.13 -31.94
CA ASP A 218 -18.60 -49.93 -31.08
C ASP A 218 -18.56 -48.58 -30.35
N LEU A 219 -17.38 -48.21 -29.82
CA LEU A 219 -17.17 -46.93 -29.16
C LEU A 219 -17.29 -45.75 -30.12
N GLN A 220 -16.90 -45.91 -31.40
CA GLN A 220 -17.06 -44.90 -32.43
C GLN A 220 -18.55 -44.62 -32.69
N VAL A 221 -19.39 -45.66 -32.73
CA VAL A 221 -20.83 -45.50 -32.92
C VAL A 221 -21.47 -44.75 -31.75
N SER A 222 -21.06 -45.04 -30.51
CA SER A 222 -21.53 -44.27 -29.34
C SER A 222 -21.01 -42.83 -29.34
N LEU A 223 -19.74 -42.62 -29.70
CA LEU A 223 -19.14 -41.30 -29.80
C LEU A 223 -19.87 -40.44 -30.85
N ASP A 224 -20.18 -41.01 -32.01
CA ASP A 224 -20.93 -40.32 -33.07
C ASP A 224 -22.34 -39.91 -32.60
N ALA A 225 -22.98 -40.72 -31.75
CA ALA A 225 -24.26 -40.37 -31.14
C ALA A 225 -24.14 -39.18 -30.16
N HIS A 226 -23.13 -39.18 -29.28
CA HIS A 226 -22.85 -38.07 -28.34
C HIS A 226 -22.46 -36.78 -29.07
N VAL A 227 -21.58 -36.87 -30.08
CA VAL A 227 -21.17 -35.74 -30.92
C VAL A 227 -22.37 -35.20 -31.70
N SER A 228 -23.27 -36.05 -32.18
CA SER A 228 -24.50 -35.61 -32.86
C SER A 228 -25.48 -34.92 -31.92
N ALA A 229 -25.59 -35.35 -30.66
CA ALA A 229 -26.37 -34.67 -29.63
C ALA A 229 -25.76 -33.30 -29.27
N ARG A 230 -24.43 -33.22 -29.10
CA ARG A 230 -23.72 -31.96 -28.81
C ARG A 230 -23.82 -30.95 -29.96
N LYS A 231 -23.72 -31.40 -31.21
CA LYS A 231 -23.93 -30.55 -32.41
C LYS A 231 -25.32 -29.92 -32.48
N LYS A 232 -26.34 -30.50 -31.83
CA LYS A 232 -27.67 -29.89 -31.72
C LYS A 232 -27.77 -28.82 -30.64
N LYS A 233 -26.83 -28.82 -29.68
CA LYS A 233 -26.77 -27.90 -28.52
C LYS A 233 -25.59 -26.92 -28.61
N GLN A 234 -25.14 -26.57 -29.82
CA GLN A 234 -24.09 -25.57 -30.00
C GLN A 234 -24.57 -24.19 -29.53
N ILE A 235 -23.73 -23.48 -28.79
CA ILE A 235 -24.02 -22.14 -28.29
C ILE A 235 -23.80 -21.14 -29.45
N PRO A 236 -24.57 -20.03 -29.55
CA PRO A 236 -24.39 -19.03 -30.61
C PRO A 236 -22.95 -18.48 -30.73
N GLU A 237 -22.21 -18.40 -29.62
CA GLU A 237 -20.80 -17.99 -29.61
C GLU A 237 -19.87 -19.02 -30.27
N GLU A 238 -20.13 -20.31 -30.08
CA GLU A 238 -19.39 -21.40 -30.74
C GLU A 238 -19.64 -21.40 -32.24
N LEU A 239 -20.88 -21.11 -32.67
CA LEU A 239 -21.26 -20.97 -34.08
C LEU A 239 -20.56 -19.77 -34.74
N ASP A 240 -20.42 -18.66 -34.03
CA ASP A 240 -19.74 -17.47 -34.54
C ASP A 240 -18.23 -17.71 -34.72
N ALA A 241 -17.58 -18.38 -33.76
CA ALA A 241 -16.18 -18.78 -33.88
C ALA A 241 -15.95 -19.77 -35.05
N GLU A 242 -16.90 -20.67 -35.33
CA GLU A 242 -16.83 -21.58 -36.47
C GLU A 242 -17.02 -20.85 -37.80
N ILE A 243 -17.96 -19.90 -37.87
CA ILE A 243 -18.17 -19.02 -39.03
C ILE A 243 -16.91 -18.19 -39.32
N GLU A 244 -16.25 -17.64 -38.29
CA GLU A 244 -14.98 -16.91 -38.44
C GLU A 244 -13.88 -17.80 -39.02
N LYS A 245 -13.67 -19.01 -38.49
CA LYS A 245 -12.69 -19.96 -39.03
C LYS A 245 -12.98 -20.35 -40.49
N LEU A 246 -14.25 -20.51 -40.85
CA LEU A 246 -14.64 -20.79 -42.24
C LEU A 246 -14.43 -19.57 -43.14
N ASN A 247 -14.68 -18.35 -42.65
CA ASN A 247 -14.37 -17.11 -43.37
C ASN A 247 -12.86 -16.94 -43.61
N GLU A 248 -12.01 -17.28 -42.62
CA GLU A 248 -10.55 -17.28 -42.79
C GLU A 248 -10.09 -18.31 -43.82
N LYS A 249 -10.65 -19.54 -43.76
CA LYS A 249 -10.37 -20.58 -44.77
C LYS A 249 -10.83 -20.15 -46.17
N LEU A 250 -11.98 -19.48 -46.26
CA LEU A 250 -12.50 -18.92 -47.50
C LEU A 250 -11.57 -17.84 -48.04
N HIS A 251 -11.10 -16.92 -47.20
CA HIS A 251 -10.12 -15.90 -47.57
C HIS A 251 -8.81 -16.53 -48.08
N ASN A 252 -8.32 -17.57 -47.40
CA ASN A 252 -7.13 -18.32 -47.79
C ASN A 252 -7.29 -19.13 -49.10
N LEU A 253 -8.50 -19.56 -49.43
CA LEU A 253 -8.79 -20.25 -50.70
C LEU A 253 -9.03 -19.26 -51.85
N MET A 254 -9.56 -18.07 -51.54
CA MET A 254 -9.65 -16.96 -52.50
C MET A 254 -8.26 -16.48 -52.93
N THR A 255 -7.30 -16.34 -51.99
CA THR A 255 -5.92 -15.98 -52.35
C THR A 255 -5.24 -17.07 -53.18
N LYS A 256 -5.59 -18.35 -52.96
CA LYS A 256 -5.11 -19.51 -53.74
C LYS A 256 -5.90 -19.78 -55.02
N LYS A 257 -6.91 -18.95 -55.35
CA LYS A 257 -7.78 -19.08 -56.54
C LYS A 257 -8.48 -20.45 -56.70
N GLN A 258 -8.76 -21.14 -55.60
CA GLN A 258 -9.48 -22.43 -55.60
C GLN A 258 -11.00 -22.22 -55.47
N PHE A 259 -11.61 -21.63 -56.50
CA PHE A 259 -12.99 -21.13 -56.45
C PHE A 259 -14.05 -22.20 -56.24
N ASP A 260 -13.84 -23.43 -56.73
CA ASP A 260 -14.78 -24.53 -56.54
C ASP A 260 -14.97 -24.89 -55.06
N LYS A 261 -13.89 -24.81 -54.27
CA LYS A 261 -13.93 -25.04 -52.82
C LYS A 261 -14.53 -23.87 -52.06
N CYS A 262 -14.34 -22.64 -52.57
CA CYS A 262 -14.97 -21.44 -52.00
C CYS A 262 -16.50 -21.51 -52.11
N ALA A 263 -17.04 -22.02 -53.23
CA ALA A 263 -18.48 -22.19 -53.41
C ALA A 263 -19.07 -23.20 -52.42
N GLN A 264 -18.34 -24.29 -52.10
CA GLN A 264 -18.77 -25.25 -51.10
C GLN A 264 -18.73 -24.65 -49.68
N LEU A 265 -17.66 -23.93 -49.33
CA LEU A 265 -17.57 -23.26 -48.03
C LEU A 265 -18.62 -22.17 -47.82
N HIS A 266 -18.99 -21.43 -48.87
CA HIS A 266 -20.08 -20.46 -48.79
C HIS A 266 -21.41 -21.13 -48.42
N LYS A 267 -21.71 -22.29 -49.01
CA LYS A 267 -22.92 -23.07 -48.64
C LYS A 267 -22.88 -23.52 -47.18
N ASP A 268 -21.72 -23.97 -46.71
CA ASP A 268 -21.55 -24.43 -45.33
C ASP A 268 -21.70 -23.26 -44.32
N ILE A 269 -21.16 -22.08 -44.64
CA ILE A 269 -21.34 -20.85 -43.85
C ILE A 269 -22.82 -20.44 -43.80
N ASP A 270 -23.53 -20.52 -44.93
CA ASP A 270 -24.95 -20.17 -44.98
C ASP A 270 -25.82 -21.12 -44.15
N VAL A 271 -25.47 -22.41 -44.08
CA VAL A 271 -26.14 -23.39 -43.21
C VAL A 271 -25.91 -23.06 -41.72
N LEU A 272 -24.70 -22.69 -41.33
CA LEU A 272 -24.40 -22.29 -39.94
C LEU A 272 -25.09 -20.97 -39.55
N LYS A 273 -25.13 -19.99 -40.46
CA LYS A 273 -25.89 -18.75 -40.26
C LYS A 273 -27.38 -18.98 -40.08
N ARG A 274 -27.96 -19.98 -40.78
CA ARG A 274 -29.37 -20.38 -40.61
C ARG A 274 -29.64 -21.09 -39.29
N LYS A 275 -28.66 -21.81 -38.73
CA LYS A 275 -28.78 -22.45 -37.40
C LYS A 275 -28.65 -21.46 -36.24
N ARG A 276 -28.01 -20.31 -36.49
CA ARG A 276 -27.85 -19.21 -35.53
C ARG A 276 -29.14 -18.37 -35.35
N ALA A 277 -29.95 -18.24 -36.40
CA ALA A 277 -31.17 -17.42 -36.43
C ALA A 277 -32.34 -18.11 -35.74
#